data_AF-A0A6J7B4Z7-F1
#
_entry.id   AF-A0A6J7B4Z7-F1
#
_cell.length_a   1.000
_cell.length_b   1.000
_cell.length_c   1.000
_cell.angle_alpha   90.00
_cell.angle_beta   90.00
_cell.angle_gamma   90.00
#
_symmetry.space_group_name_H-M   'P 1'
#
loop_
_entity.id
_entity.type
_entity.pdbx_description
1 polymer ?
#
loop_
_entity_poly.entity_id
_entity_poly.type
_entity_poly.pdbx_seq_one_letter_code
_entity_poly.pdbx_strand_id
1 'polypeptide(L)' 'MDRGIVLTGGGALLKGLDERLRRETGMPIHVAERPLDAVVEGSGKCIEEFEALEKVLISEPRR' A
#
# COMPACT_ATOMS: atom_id res chain seq x y z
N MET A 1 -2.33 -15.33 8.35
CA MET A 1 -3.10 -14.18 7.80
C MET A 1 -2.87 -12.98 8.74
N ASP A 2 -1.61 -12.76 9.12
CA ASP A 2 -1.30 -12.24 10.47
C ASP A 2 -0.69 -10.84 10.47
N ARG A 3 -0.60 -10.20 9.30
CA ARG A 3 0.10 -8.92 9.13
C ARG A 3 -0.81 -7.69 9.13
N GLY A 4 -2.14 -7.87 9.21
CA GLY A 4 -3.10 -6.77 9.25
C GLY A 4 -3.16 -5.95 7.95
N ILE A 5 -3.60 -4.70 8.06
CA ILE A 5 -3.69 -3.72 6.97
C ILE A 5 -2.62 -2.65 7.17
N VAL A 6 -1.88 -2.33 6.11
CA VAL A 6 -0.95 -1.19 6.10
C VAL A 6 -1.60 0.00 5.39
N LEU A 7 -1.74 1.13 6.08
CA LEU A 7 -2.24 2.39 5.55
C LEU A 7 -1.10 3.23 4.99
N THR A 8 -1.35 3.83 3.83
CA THR A 8 -0.43 4.73 3.16
C THR A 8 -1.17 5.87 2.47
N GLY A 9 -0.44 6.80 1.86
CA GLY A 9 -0.96 8.04 1.28
C GLY A 9 -1.26 9.11 2.31
N GLY A 10 -1.61 10.32 1.84
CA GLY A 10 -1.95 11.44 2.71
C GLY A 10 -3.17 11.19 3.61
N GLY A 11 -4.12 10.38 3.13
CA GLY A 11 -5.30 9.98 3.91
C GLY A 11 -4.96 9.19 5.17
N ALA A 12 -3.85 8.43 5.18
CA ALA A 12 -3.41 7.67 6.34
C ALA A 12 -3.07 8.54 7.57
N LEU A 13 -2.80 9.83 7.35
CA LEU A 13 -2.46 10.80 8.40
C LEU A 13 -3.69 11.47 9.02
N LEU A 14 -4.90 11.16 8.55
CA LEU A 14 -6.12 11.63 9.17
C LEU A 14 -6.21 11.10 10.61
N LYS A 15 -6.34 12.03 11.56
CA LYS A 15 -6.37 11.70 13.00
C LYS A 15 -7.45 10.67 13.31
N GLY A 16 -7.03 9.50 13.80
CA GLY A 16 -7.91 8.42 14.24
C GLY A 16 -8.49 7.55 13.13
N LEU A 17 -8.02 7.68 11.88
CA LEU A 17 -8.45 6.80 10.79
C LEU A 17 -8.04 5.34 11.03
N ASP A 18 -6.84 5.12 11.55
CA ASP A 18 -6.31 3.82 11.95
C ASP A 18 -7.19 3.15 13.02
N GLU A 19 -7.59 3.88 14.07
CA GLU A 19 -8.50 3.40 15.10
C GLU A 19 -9.89 3.08 14.52
N ARG A 20 -10.42 3.95 13.65
CA ARG A 20 -11.72 3.71 13.00
C ARG A 20 -11.70 2.41 12.20
N LEU A 21 -10.66 2.20 11.40
CA LEU A 21 -10.53 1.01 10.56
C LEU A 21 -10.28 -0.24 11.40
N ARG A 22 -9.50 -0.15 12.48
CA ARG A 22 -9.30 -1.26 13.42
C ARG A 22 -10.62 -1.72 14.04
N ARG A 23 -11.46 -0.78 14.46
CA ARG A 23 -12.78 -1.10 15.02
C ARG A 23 -13.73 -1.74 14.00
N GLU A 24 -13.73 -1.25 12.77
CA GLU A 24 -14.66 -1.72 11.73
C GLU A 24 -14.26 -3.09 11.17
N THR A 25 -12.96 -3.31 10.98
CA THR A 25 -12.43 -4.53 10.35
C THR A 25 -12.11 -5.64 11.33
N GLY A 26 -11.90 -5.31 12.61
CA GLY A 26 -11.37 -6.24 13.61
C GLY A 26 -9.91 -6.65 13.35
N MET A 27 -9.21 -6.00 12.40
CA MET A 27 -7.84 -6.33 12.01
C MET A 27 -6.84 -5.31 12.58
N PRO A 28 -5.57 -5.72 12.84
CA PRO A 28 -4.49 -4.77 13.11
C PRO A 28 -4.31 -3.79 11.95
N ILE A 29 -4.14 -2.52 12.28
CA ILE A 29 -3.88 -1.45 11.31
C ILE A 29 -2.51 -0.83 11.61
N HIS A 30 -1.66 -0.73 10.59
CA HIS A 30 -0.33 -0.15 10.67
C HIS A 30 -0.23 1.03 9.71
N VAL A 31 0.19 2.20 10.18
CA VAL A 31 0.51 3.31 9.27
C VAL A 31 1.93 3.10 8.76
N ALA A 32 2.14 3.20 7.45
CA ALA A 32 3.47 3.11 6.84
C ALA A 32 4.40 4.19 7.43
N GLU A 33 5.69 3.89 7.56
CA GLU A 33 6.69 4.85 8.09
C GLU A 33 6.78 6.13 7.25
N ARG A 34 6.63 6.00 5.93
CA ARG A 34 6.63 7.11 4.97
C ARG A 34 5.41 7.06 4.05
N PRO A 35 4.21 7.39 4.57
CA PRO A 35 2.97 7.15 3.85
C PRO A 35 2.80 8.09 2.66
N LEU A 36 3.39 9.29 2.71
CA LEU A 36 3.33 10.25 1.59
C LEU A 36 4.17 9.83 0.39
N ASP A 37 5.26 9.10 0.63
CA ASP A 37 6.24 8.77 -0.41
C ASP A 37 6.04 7.34 -0.96
N ALA A 38 5.33 6.48 -0.24
CA ALA A 38 5.23 5.06 -0.55
C ALA A 38 4.87 4.74 -2.01
N VAL A 39 4.03 5.57 -2.65
CA VAL A 39 3.65 5.41 -4.05
C VAL A 39 4.82 5.68 -4.99
N VAL A 40 5.54 6.80 -4.81
CA VAL A 40 6.67 7.14 -5.69
C VAL A 40 7.84 6.19 -5.46
N GLU A 41 8.07 5.76 -4.23
CA GLU A 41 9.11 4.78 -3.91
C GLU A 41 8.81 3.40 -4.46
N GLY A 42 7.56 2.94 -4.32
CA GLY A 42 7.12 1.70 -4.95
C GLY A 42 7.28 1.78 -6.48
N SER A 43 6.94 2.92 -7.07
CA SER A 43 7.11 3.13 -8.52
C SER A 43 8.58 3.09 -8.95
N GLY A 44 9.48 3.69 -8.18
CA GLY A 44 10.93 3.60 -8.42
C GLY A 44 11.44 2.17 -8.34
N LYS A 45 11.06 1.44 -7.28
CA LYS A 45 11.39 0.03 -7.10
C LYS A 45 10.88 -0.85 -8.25
N CYS A 46 9.71 -0.54 -8.81
CA CYS A 46 9.19 -1.25 -9.97
C CYS A 46 10.11 -1.16 -11.21
N ILE A 47 10.84 -0.05 -11.37
CA ILE A 47 11.81 0.13 -12.45
C ILE A 47 13.11 -0.61 -12.12
N GLU A 48 13.56 -0.55 -10.87
CA GLU A 48 14.77 -1.25 -10.40
C GLU A 48 14.61 -2.78 -10.47
N GLU A 49 13.41 -3.30 -10.19
CA GLU A 49 13.06 -4.73 -10.20
C GLU A 49 12.15 -5.10 -11.39
N PHE A 50 12.36 -4.46 -12.54
CA PHE A 50 11.46 -4.56 -13.70
C PHE A 50 11.18 -6.01 -14.14
N GLU A 51 12.21 -6.86 -14.24
CA GLU A 51 12.05 -8.26 -14.64
C GLU A 51 11.15 -9.06 -13.67
N ALA A 52 11.27 -8.79 -12.36
CA ALA A 52 10.47 -9.47 -11.34
C ALA A 52 8.99 -9.03 -11.37
N LEU A 53 8.73 -7.81 -11.84
CA LEU A 53 7.42 -7.16 -11.81
C LEU A 53 6.75 -7.04 -13.18
N GLU A 54 7.41 -7.49 -14.26
CA GLU A 54 6.96 -7.37 -15.64
C GLU A 54 5.50 -7.79 -15.84
N LYS A 55 5.09 -8.93 -15.27
CA LYS A 55 3.72 -9.48 -15.38
C LYS A 55 2.65 -8.60 -14.73
N VAL A 56 3.02 -7.78 -13.76
CA VAL A 56 2.12 -6.87 -13.06
C VAL A 56 2.07 -5.52 -13.79
N LEU A 57 3.21 -5.08 -14.32
CA LEU A 57 3.36 -3.80 -15.00
C LEU A 57 2.82 -3.82 -16.43
N ILE A 58 2.91 -4.97 -17.11
CA ILE A 58 2.45 -5.18 -18.48
C ILE A 58 1.28 -6.16 -18.43
N SER A 59 0.06 -5.63 -18.34
CA SER A 59 -1.15 -6.44 -18.48
C SER A 59 -1.56 -6.52 -19.95
N GLU A 60 -1.77 -7.73 -20.46
CA GLU A 60 -2.45 -7.96 -21.75
C GLU A 60 -3.83 -7.27 -21.74
N PRO A 61 -4.24 -6.59 -22.84
CA PRO A 61 -5.57 -6.02 -22.94
C PRO A 61 -6.60 -7.10 -22.68
N ARG A 62 -7.44 -6.91 -21.66
CA ARG A 62 -8.54 -7.82 -21.36
C ARG A 62 -9.52 -7.76 -22.54
N ARG A 63 -9.46 -8.74 -23.44
CA ARG A 63 -10.40 -8.92 -24.55
C ARG A 63 -11.82 -9.12 -24.03
#